data_AF-A0A821L203-F1
#
_entry.id   AF-A0A821L203-F1
#
_cell.length_a   1.000
_cell.length_b   1.000
_cell.length_c   1.000
_cell.angle_alpha   90.00
_cell.angle_beta   90.00
_cell.angle_gamma   90.00
#
_symmetry.space_group_name_H-M   'P 1'
#
loop_
_entity.id
_entity.type
_entity.pdbx_description
1 polymer ?
#
loop_
_entity_poly.entity_id
_entity_poly.type
_entity_poly.pdbx_seq_one_letter_code
_entity_poly.pdbx_strand_id
1 'polypeptide(L)'
;MWTTARNYNGRKLIYKCKWTCGGLGDRFRGIITCFVLALVSNRQFMIDMTHPVDVKNYLLPNMYNWTLERRTLNLNFTRKVIRAIDHEPSFENQIRNTKFIETWGKYDDIEIYTNIDLISDIFRNPLMRNNTIINMFLLNVPLEQLTLHSLFPFLFEILFQPSIEVATVLQSILQDIENGFILTCIHL
;
A
#
# COMPACT_ATOMS: atom_id res chain seq x y z
N MET A 1 3.21 -17.50 -8.15
CA MET A 1 4.69 -17.44 -8.22
C MET A 1 5.07 -16.10 -8.86
N TRP A 2 5.25 -15.04 -8.05
CA TRP A 2 5.59 -13.67 -8.52
C TRP A 2 7.10 -13.40 -8.42
N THR A 3 7.93 -14.37 -8.76
CA THR A 3 9.39 -14.33 -8.55
C THR A 3 10.19 -13.73 -9.69
N THR A 4 9.58 -13.20 -10.74
CA THR A 4 10.31 -12.33 -11.67
C THR A 4 10.22 -10.91 -11.17
N ALA A 5 11.33 -10.44 -10.58
CA ALA A 5 11.59 -9.03 -10.32
C ALA A 5 11.11 -8.22 -11.53
N ARG A 6 9.98 -7.51 -11.38
CA ARG A 6 9.64 -6.45 -12.34
C ARG A 6 10.87 -5.56 -12.35
N ASN A 7 11.46 -5.39 -13.53
CA ASN A 7 12.56 -4.46 -13.71
C ASN A 7 11.95 -3.05 -13.65
N TYR A 8 11.64 -2.61 -12.42
CA TYR A 8 11.25 -1.24 -12.17
C TYR A 8 12.43 -0.39 -12.63
N ASN A 9 12.19 0.66 -13.42
CA ASN A 9 13.22 1.53 -14.01
C ASN A 9 14.00 2.35 -12.95
N GLY A 10 14.33 1.77 -11.81
CA GLY A 10 14.89 2.43 -10.64
C GLY A 10 13.94 3.42 -9.98
N ARG A 11 12.64 3.46 -10.33
CA ARG A 11 11.66 4.42 -9.79
C ARG A 11 10.88 3.83 -8.62
N LYS A 12 10.77 4.57 -7.50
CA LYS A 12 10.08 4.09 -6.30
C LYS A 12 8.84 4.93 -5.98
N LEU A 13 7.88 4.29 -5.30
CA LEU A 13 6.82 4.94 -4.55
C LEU A 13 6.94 4.45 -3.10
N ILE A 14 7.13 5.39 -2.19
CA ILE A 14 7.47 5.12 -0.80
C ILE A 14 6.31 5.61 0.06
N TYR A 15 5.60 4.70 0.71
CA TYR A 15 4.71 5.05 1.81
C TYR A 15 5.56 5.50 2.99
N LYS A 16 5.28 6.68 3.55
CA LYS A 16 6.02 7.22 4.69
C LYS A 16 5.09 7.57 5.83
N CYS A 17 5.49 7.16 7.04
CA CYS A 17 4.89 7.67 8.25
C CYS A 17 5.95 7.89 9.35
N LYS A 18 6.12 9.15 9.74
CA LYS A 18 7.11 9.57 10.76
C LYS A 18 6.50 10.27 11.98
N TRP A 19 5.24 10.70 11.88
CA TRP A 19 4.54 11.47 12.91
C TRP A 19 3.06 11.06 12.88
N THR A 20 2.15 12.00 12.64
CA THR A 20 0.71 11.81 12.57
C THR A 20 0.26 11.26 11.22
N CYS A 21 -0.08 9.97 11.17
CA CYS A 21 -0.75 9.34 10.02
C CYS A 21 -2.01 8.57 10.44
N GLY A 22 -2.65 8.99 11.54
CA GLY A 22 -3.78 8.29 12.15
C GLY A 22 -3.38 7.03 12.92
N GLY A 23 -4.39 6.20 13.21
CA GLY A 23 -4.24 4.91 13.90
C GLY A 23 -3.67 3.81 13.01
N LEU A 24 -3.52 2.59 13.54
CA LEU A 24 -2.96 1.46 12.80
C LEU A 24 -3.80 1.12 11.54
N GLY A 25 -5.13 1.08 11.67
CA GLY A 25 -6.02 0.84 10.53
C GLY A 25 -5.92 1.92 9.44
N ASP A 26 -5.82 3.19 9.85
CA ASP A 26 -5.63 4.33 8.93
C ASP A 26 -4.32 4.23 8.15
N ARG A 27 -3.25 3.78 8.82
CA ARG A 27 -1.95 3.56 8.18
C ARG A 27 -2.01 2.43 7.17
N PHE A 28 -2.66 1.31 7.51
CA PHE A 28 -2.83 0.22 6.55
C PHE A 28 -3.68 0.64 5.35
N ARG A 29 -4.74 1.42 5.56
CA ARG A 29 -5.48 2.04 4.46
C ARG A 29 -4.55 2.83 3.53
N GLY A 30 -3.72 3.71 4.10
CA GLY A 30 -2.73 4.48 3.34
C GLY A 30 -1.69 3.61 2.62
N ILE A 31 -1.20 2.55 3.25
CA ILE A 31 -0.27 1.57 2.66
C ILE A 31 -0.89 0.88 1.45
N ILE A 32 -2.12 0.36 1.58
CA ILE A 32 -2.82 -0.33 0.50
C ILE A 32 -3.11 0.63 -0.67
N THR A 33 -3.57 1.85 -0.39
CA THR A 33 -3.70 2.92 -1.40
C THR A 33 -2.39 3.15 -2.13
N CYS A 34 -1.28 3.33 -1.40
CA CYS A 34 0.03 3.57 -1.99
C CYS A 34 0.55 2.38 -2.80
N PHE A 35 0.27 1.15 -2.37
CA PHE A 35 0.65 -0.04 -3.12
C PHE A 35 -0.05 -0.10 -4.47
N VAL A 36 -1.36 0.16 -4.53
CA VAL A 36 -2.09 0.22 -5.80
C VAL A 36 -1.59 1.36 -6.68
N LEU A 37 -1.33 2.53 -6.11
CA LEU A 37 -0.69 3.66 -6.82
C LEU A 37 0.67 3.27 -7.42
N ALA A 38 1.47 2.49 -6.70
CA ALA A 38 2.77 2.01 -7.17
C ALA A 38 2.62 1.04 -8.35
N LEU A 39 1.64 0.12 -8.28
CA LEU A 39 1.34 -0.81 -9.36
C LEU A 39 0.93 -0.07 -10.63
N VAL A 40 -0.05 0.83 -10.56
CA VAL A 40 -0.57 1.55 -11.74
C VAL A 40 0.42 2.56 -12.32
N SER A 41 1.35 3.07 -11.52
CA SER A 41 2.43 3.97 -11.97
C SER A 41 3.73 3.26 -12.38
N ASN A 42 3.76 1.92 -12.33
CA ASN A 42 4.93 1.09 -12.61
C ASN A 42 6.16 1.51 -11.78
N ARG A 43 5.99 1.57 -10.45
CA ARG A 43 7.01 1.91 -9.46
C ARG A 43 7.22 0.78 -8.48
N GLN A 44 8.45 0.63 -8.00
CA GLN A 44 8.73 -0.26 -6.88
C GLN A 44 8.12 0.33 -5.62
N PHE A 45 7.30 -0.44 -4.92
CA PHE A 45 6.66 -0.03 -3.69
C PHE A 45 7.57 -0.28 -2.50
N MET A 46 7.64 0.70 -1.59
CA MET A 46 8.41 0.61 -0.35
C MET A 46 7.62 1.16 0.83
N ILE A 47 7.91 0.67 2.02
CA ILE A 47 7.33 1.17 3.27
C ILE A 47 8.43 1.72 4.19
N ASP A 48 8.26 2.97 4.62
CA ASP A 48 9.06 3.67 5.64
C ASP A 48 8.12 4.16 6.76
N MET A 49 7.72 3.22 7.62
CA MET A 49 6.87 3.48 8.79
C MET A 49 7.64 3.09 10.06
N THR A 50 8.27 4.08 10.70
CA THR A 50 9.12 3.86 11.89
C THR A 50 8.53 4.46 13.18
N HIS A 51 7.37 5.10 13.10
CA HIS A 51 6.69 5.74 14.22
C HIS A 51 5.20 5.39 14.19
N PRO A 52 4.52 5.13 15.32
CA PRO A 52 5.06 5.08 16.68
C PRO A 52 5.95 3.86 16.94
N VAL A 53 5.83 2.83 16.10
CA VAL A 53 6.67 1.64 16.10
C VAL A 53 7.11 1.32 14.67
N ASP A 54 8.24 0.64 14.52
CA ASP A 54 8.67 0.13 13.21
C ASP A 54 7.77 -1.04 12.81
N VAL A 55 7.14 -0.90 11.64
CA VAL A 55 6.28 -1.96 11.07
C VAL A 55 6.99 -3.29 10.95
N LYS A 56 8.31 -3.27 10.72
CA LYS A 56 9.15 -4.46 10.53
C LYS A 56 9.28 -5.31 11.79
N ASN A 57 8.95 -4.76 12.96
CA ASN A 57 8.96 -5.51 14.21
C ASN A 57 7.75 -6.45 14.33
N TYR A 58 6.72 -6.26 13.52
CA TYR A 58 5.45 -7.00 13.64
C TYR A 58 5.01 -7.66 12.34
N LEU A 59 5.34 -7.05 11.20
CA LEU A 59 5.01 -7.55 9.88
C LEU A 59 6.27 -7.60 9.02
N LEU A 60 6.48 -8.75 8.40
CA LEU A 60 7.59 -8.99 7.49
C LEU A 60 7.07 -9.00 6.04
N PRO A 61 7.94 -8.76 5.05
CA PRO A 61 7.58 -8.95 3.66
C PRO A 61 7.11 -10.38 3.39
N ASN A 62 6.01 -10.53 2.66
CA ASN A 62 5.52 -11.83 2.19
C ASN A 62 5.85 -12.04 0.71
N MET A 63 4.84 -12.05 -0.16
CA MET A 63 5.01 -12.28 -1.61
C MET A 63 5.68 -11.09 -2.31
N TYR A 64 5.61 -9.90 -1.69
CA TYR A 64 6.20 -8.68 -2.21
C TYR A 64 7.22 -8.11 -1.23
N ASN A 65 8.46 -7.90 -1.70
CA ASN A 65 9.49 -7.25 -0.90
C ASN A 65 9.35 -5.72 -0.92
N TRP A 66 8.83 -5.16 0.17
CA TRP A 66 8.66 -3.71 0.37
C TRP A 66 9.74 -3.05 1.24
N THR A 67 10.82 -3.77 1.58
CA THR A 67 11.87 -3.19 2.44
C THR A 67 12.61 -2.06 1.75
N LEU A 68 12.62 -0.89 2.40
CA LEU A 68 13.36 0.25 1.88
C LEU A 68 14.88 0.04 2.04
N GLU A 69 15.57 -0.21 0.94
CA GLU A 69 17.02 -0.07 0.85
C GLU A 69 17.40 1.39 0.59
N ARG A 70 18.38 1.91 1.36
CA ARG A 70 18.96 3.22 1.09
C ARG A 70 19.61 3.18 -0.28
N ARG A 71 19.24 4.11 -1.17
CA ARG A 71 20.01 4.34 -2.40
C ARG A 71 21.42 4.76 -1.98
N THR A 72 22.43 4.23 -2.68
CA THR A 72 23.76 4.83 -2.68
C THR A 72 23.62 6.30 -3.09
N LEU A 73 24.32 7.19 -2.37
CA LEU A 73 24.22 8.65 -2.49
C LEU A 73 24.65 9.11 -3.90
N ASN A 74 23.74 9.03 -4.86
CA ASN A 74 23.87 9.64 -6.17
C ASN A 74 23.09 10.96 -6.13
N LEU A 75 23.79 12.07 -6.37
CA LEU A 75 23.30 13.44 -6.11
C LEU A 75 22.21 13.92 -7.09
N ASN A 76 21.86 13.13 -8.13
CA ASN A 76 21.01 13.56 -9.24
C ASN A 76 19.59 12.95 -9.26
N PHE A 77 19.12 12.33 -8.18
CA PHE A 77 17.74 11.80 -8.15
C PHE A 77 16.71 12.88 -7.84
N THR A 78 15.63 12.85 -8.61
CA THR A 78 14.47 13.73 -8.44
C THR A 78 13.43 13.09 -7.52
N ARG A 79 12.85 13.88 -6.61
CA ARG A 79 11.82 13.42 -5.68
C ARG A 79 10.60 14.33 -5.66
N LYS A 80 9.42 13.73 -5.52
CA LYS A 80 8.17 14.42 -5.19
C LYS A 80 7.69 13.95 -3.84
N VAL A 81 7.36 14.88 -2.95
CA VAL A 81 6.75 14.59 -1.66
C VAL A 81 5.28 15.00 -1.70
N ILE A 82 4.41 14.09 -1.29
CA ILE A 82 2.96 14.28 -1.19
C ILE A 82 2.57 14.06 0.27
N ARG A 83 1.91 15.04 0.88
CA ARG A 83 1.37 14.97 2.24
C ARG A 83 -0.13 15.15 2.15
N ALA A 84 -0.89 14.13 2.50
CA ALA A 84 -2.33 14.06 2.32
C ALA A 84 -2.94 13.19 3.42
N ILE A 85 -3.24 13.80 4.57
CA ILE A 85 -3.79 13.13 5.75
C ILE A 85 -5.26 13.54 5.91
N ASP A 86 -6.11 12.57 6.23
CA ASP A 86 -7.56 12.64 6.43
C ASP A 86 -8.35 13.08 5.20
N HIS A 87 -8.12 14.32 4.76
CA HIS A 87 -8.71 14.88 3.56
C HIS A 87 -7.73 15.86 2.91
N GLU A 88 -7.43 15.64 1.63
CA GLU A 88 -6.57 16.53 0.85
C GLU A 88 -7.15 16.66 -0.56
N PRO A 89 -8.05 17.64 -0.79
CA PRO A 89 -8.78 17.79 -2.04
C PRO A 89 -7.88 17.83 -3.28
N SER A 90 -6.70 18.45 -3.18
CA SER A 90 -5.77 18.57 -4.31
C SER A 90 -5.21 17.22 -4.72
N PHE A 91 -4.85 16.38 -3.74
CA PHE A 91 -4.35 15.04 -3.99
C PHE A 91 -5.45 14.11 -4.48
N GLU A 92 -6.61 14.11 -3.83
CA GLU A 92 -7.79 13.36 -4.25
C GLU A 92 -8.21 13.70 -5.68
N ASN A 93 -8.31 14.99 -6.00
CA ASN A 93 -8.64 15.47 -7.34
C ASN A 93 -7.57 15.08 -8.37
N GLN A 94 -6.29 15.14 -8.00
CA GLN A 94 -5.20 14.64 -8.86
C GLN A 94 -5.40 13.16 -9.20
N ILE A 95 -5.70 12.32 -8.21
CA ILE A 95 -5.90 10.88 -8.43
C ILE A 95 -7.18 10.60 -9.20
N ARG A 96 -8.26 11.33 -8.97
CA ARG A 96 -9.57 11.11 -9.60
C ARG A 96 -9.65 11.63 -11.04
N ASN A 97 -9.08 12.80 -11.31
CA ASN A 97 -9.40 13.59 -12.50
C ASN A 97 -8.20 13.93 -13.40
N THR A 98 -7.00 13.38 -13.13
CA THR A 98 -5.81 13.65 -13.96
C THR A 98 -5.12 12.37 -14.38
N LYS A 99 -4.31 12.42 -15.44
CA LYS A 99 -3.39 11.34 -15.81
C LYS A 99 -2.12 11.43 -14.98
N PHE A 100 -2.25 11.26 -13.66
CA PHE A 100 -1.20 11.55 -12.67
C PHE A 100 0.13 10.84 -12.93
N ILE A 101 0.11 9.68 -13.61
CA ILE A 101 1.32 8.94 -14.00
C ILE A 101 2.26 9.73 -14.90
N GLU A 102 1.75 10.66 -15.73
CA GLU A 102 2.58 11.52 -16.59
C GLU A 102 3.29 12.58 -15.75
N THR A 103 2.56 13.22 -14.84
CA THR A 103 3.11 14.20 -13.90
C THR A 103 4.15 13.56 -12.99
N TRP A 104 3.86 12.36 -12.47
CA TRP A 104 4.78 11.63 -11.61
C TRP A 104 5.95 11.05 -12.39
N GLY A 105 5.81 10.80 -13.69
CA GLY A 105 6.84 10.18 -14.54
C GLY A 105 8.17 10.93 -14.56
N LYS A 106 8.16 12.23 -14.21
CA LYS A 106 9.33 13.12 -14.12
C LYS A 106 10.19 12.92 -12.86
N TYR A 107 9.72 12.13 -11.90
CA TYR A 107 10.39 11.93 -10.61
C TYR A 107 10.87 10.50 -10.46
N ASP A 108 12.08 10.33 -9.94
CA ASP A 108 12.60 9.01 -9.60
C ASP A 108 11.83 8.42 -8.41
N ASP A 109 11.62 9.25 -7.38
CA ASP A 109 10.95 8.85 -6.14
C ASP A 109 9.70 9.67 -5.87
N ILE A 110 8.61 8.98 -5.52
CA ILE A 110 7.40 9.59 -4.97
C ILE A 110 7.30 9.16 -3.51
N GLU A 111 7.38 10.11 -2.58
CA GLU A 111 7.16 9.88 -1.16
C GLU A 111 5.74 10.32 -0.80
N ILE A 112 4.93 9.43 -0.25
CA ILE A 112 3.54 9.72 0.10
C ILE A 112 3.32 9.50 1.59
N TYR A 113 2.84 10.53 2.26
CA TYR A 113 2.33 10.48 3.63
C TYR A 113 0.81 10.56 3.54
N THR A 114 0.13 9.43 3.72
CA THR A 114 -1.33 9.39 3.62
C THR A 114 -1.96 8.33 4.50
N ASN A 115 -3.21 8.55 4.86
CA ASN A 115 -4.14 7.57 5.42
C ASN A 115 -5.47 7.56 4.65
N ILE A 116 -5.50 8.12 3.44
CA ILE A 116 -6.70 8.25 2.62
C ILE A 116 -6.91 6.96 1.82
N ASP A 117 -8.16 6.49 1.77
CA ASP A 117 -8.59 5.45 0.82
C ASP A 117 -8.85 6.10 -0.53
N LEU A 118 -8.05 5.75 -1.54
CA LEU A 118 -8.25 6.22 -2.92
C LEU A 118 -8.45 5.05 -3.89
N ILE A 119 -8.72 3.85 -3.40
CA ILE A 119 -8.84 2.65 -4.25
C ILE A 119 -9.90 2.86 -5.32
N SER A 120 -11.11 3.26 -4.91
CA SER A 120 -12.21 3.55 -5.84
C SER A 120 -11.87 4.68 -6.79
N ASP A 121 -11.20 5.74 -6.33
CA ASP A 121 -10.81 6.89 -7.15
C ASP A 121 -9.80 6.51 -8.24
N ILE A 122 -8.84 5.63 -7.93
CA ILE A 122 -7.83 5.14 -8.90
C ILE A 122 -8.52 4.37 -10.03
N PHE A 123 -9.41 3.44 -9.70
CA PHE A 123 -10.07 2.59 -10.71
C PHE A 123 -11.17 3.32 -11.48
N ARG A 124 -11.80 4.35 -10.90
CA ARG A 124 -12.84 5.15 -11.56
C ARG A 124 -12.28 6.31 -12.38
N ASN A 125 -10.99 6.63 -12.28
CA ASN A 125 -10.38 7.71 -13.05
C ASN A 125 -10.51 7.45 -14.58
N PRO A 126 -11.28 8.26 -15.32
CA PRO A 126 -11.55 8.02 -16.73
C PRO A 126 -10.32 8.19 -17.62
N LEU A 127 -9.33 8.98 -17.20
CA LEU A 127 -8.09 9.23 -17.94
C LEU A 127 -7.07 8.08 -17.81
N MET A 128 -7.36 7.13 -16.92
CA MET A 128 -6.49 5.99 -16.63
C MET A 128 -7.01 4.66 -17.21
N ARG A 129 -8.14 4.65 -17.96
CA ARG A 129 -8.78 3.45 -18.53
C ARG A 129 -7.88 2.61 -19.46
N ASN A 130 -6.85 3.20 -20.06
CA ASN A 130 -5.91 2.47 -20.91
C ASN A 130 -4.72 1.88 -20.13
N ASN A 131 -4.67 2.04 -18.80
CA ASN A 131 -3.61 1.50 -17.98
C ASN A 131 -3.74 -0.03 -17.86
N THR A 132 -2.68 -0.75 -18.23
CA THR A 132 -2.68 -2.23 -18.24
C THR A 132 -3.00 -2.85 -16.88
N ILE A 133 -2.55 -2.24 -15.78
CA ILE A 133 -2.83 -2.76 -14.43
C ILE A 133 -4.30 -2.55 -14.09
N ILE A 134 -4.85 -1.36 -14.34
CA ILE A 134 -6.29 -1.11 -14.14
C ILE A 134 -7.13 -2.10 -14.95
N ASN A 135 -6.79 -2.31 -16.22
CA ASN A 135 -7.51 -3.27 -17.07
C ASN A 135 -7.37 -4.71 -16.57
N MET A 136 -6.21 -5.11 -16.06
CA MET A 136 -6.01 -6.43 -15.45
C MET A 136 -6.96 -6.66 -14.26
N PHE A 137 -7.15 -5.67 -13.39
CA PHE A 137 -8.11 -5.76 -12.29
C PHE A 137 -9.54 -5.84 -12.81
N LEU A 138 -9.91 -4.97 -13.76
CA LEU A 138 -11.26 -4.91 -14.32
C LEU A 138 -11.68 -6.16 -15.12
N LEU A 139 -10.71 -6.94 -15.63
CA LEU A 139 -10.99 -8.23 -16.27
C LEU A 139 -11.49 -9.30 -15.29
N ASN A 140 -11.12 -9.18 -14.01
CA ASN A 140 -11.38 -10.20 -13.00
C ASN A 140 -12.36 -9.76 -11.90
N VAL A 141 -12.52 -8.44 -11.73
CA VAL A 141 -13.31 -7.84 -10.65
C VAL A 141 -14.16 -6.70 -11.20
N PRO A 142 -15.49 -6.70 -10.99
CA PRO A 142 -16.35 -5.58 -11.36
C PRO A 142 -15.92 -4.27 -10.71
N LEU A 143 -16.09 -3.14 -11.40
CA LEU A 143 -15.66 -1.81 -10.93
C LEU A 143 -16.25 -1.44 -9.57
N GLU A 144 -17.48 -1.88 -9.31
CA GLU A 144 -18.25 -1.64 -8.09
C GLU A 144 -17.66 -2.38 -6.89
N GLN A 145 -16.93 -3.46 -7.14
CA GLN A 145 -16.27 -4.27 -6.12
C GLN A 145 -14.81 -3.85 -5.91
N LEU A 146 -14.23 -3.02 -6.77
CA LEU A 146 -12.87 -2.48 -6.62
C LEU A 146 -12.82 -1.37 -5.55
N THR A 147 -13.05 -1.77 -4.30
CA THR A 147 -13.00 -0.93 -3.10
C THR A 147 -11.87 -1.41 -2.18
N LEU A 148 -11.48 -0.58 -1.21
CA LEU A 148 -10.53 -1.00 -0.18
C LEU A 148 -11.03 -2.27 0.54
N HIS A 149 -12.30 -2.31 0.95
CA HIS A 149 -12.85 -3.44 1.71
C HIS A 149 -12.67 -4.78 0.98
N SER A 150 -12.93 -4.81 -0.33
CA SER A 150 -12.80 -6.04 -1.12
C SER A 150 -11.35 -6.41 -1.41
N LEU A 151 -10.49 -5.43 -1.65
CA LEU A 151 -9.10 -5.68 -2.05
C LEU A 151 -8.15 -5.83 -0.87
N PHE A 152 -8.50 -5.30 0.31
CA PHE A 152 -7.64 -5.27 1.48
C PHE A 152 -7.12 -6.66 1.86
N PRO A 153 -7.94 -7.72 2.01
CA PRO A 153 -7.44 -9.02 2.45
C PRO A 153 -6.35 -9.55 1.54
N PHE A 154 -6.59 -9.51 0.22
CA PHE A 154 -5.65 -9.99 -0.79
C PHE A 154 -4.37 -9.15 -0.88
N LEU A 155 -4.50 -7.82 -0.90
CA LEU A 155 -3.34 -6.93 -0.99
C LEU A 155 -2.51 -6.94 0.29
N PHE A 156 -3.17 -7.08 1.44
CA PHE A 156 -2.51 -7.22 2.73
C PHE A 156 -1.71 -8.53 2.79
N GLU A 157 -2.30 -9.65 2.34
CA GLU A 157 -1.61 -10.94 2.27
C GLU A 157 -0.41 -10.92 1.32
N ILE A 158 -0.52 -10.23 0.17
CA ILE A 158 0.64 -10.05 -0.74
C ILE A 158 1.80 -9.34 -0.04
N LEU A 159 1.49 -8.30 0.74
CA LEU A 159 2.51 -7.46 1.36
C LEU A 159 3.07 -8.10 2.62
N PHE A 160 2.23 -8.68 3.47
CA PHE A 160 2.59 -8.94 4.85
C PHE A 160 2.43 -10.41 5.24
N GLN A 161 3.41 -10.87 6.02
CA GLN A 161 3.29 -12.05 6.86
C GLN A 161 3.61 -11.63 8.30
N PRO A 162 3.02 -12.29 9.32
CA PRO A 162 3.29 -11.95 10.71
C PRO A 162 4.76 -12.21 11.05
N SER A 163 5.32 -11.41 11.95
CA SER A 163 6.58 -11.75 12.62
C SER A 163 6.39 -12.96 13.54
N ILE A 164 7.49 -13.51 14.06
CA ILE A 164 7.42 -14.63 15.00
C ILE A 164 6.64 -14.26 16.27
N GLU A 165 6.80 -13.01 16.74
CA GLU A 165 6.11 -12.50 17.93
C GLU A 165 4.60 -12.46 17.70
N VAL A 166 4.16 -11.89 16.56
CA VAL A 166 2.74 -11.83 16.20
C VAL A 166 2.19 -13.23 15.97
N ALA A 167 2.92 -14.09 15.24
CA ALA A 167 2.50 -15.45 14.96
C ALA A 167 2.32 -16.28 16.23
N THR A 168 3.20 -16.11 17.22
CA THR A 168 3.11 -16.82 18.51
C THR A 168 1.83 -16.43 19.27
N VAL A 169 1.51 -15.13 19.32
CA VAL A 169 0.27 -14.65 19.95
C VAL A 169 -0.98 -15.15 19.21
N LEU A 170 -0.95 -15.16 17.87
CA LEU A 170 -2.06 -15.70 17.09
C LEU A 170 -2.22 -17.20 17.32
N GLN A 171 -1.12 -17.96 17.38
CA GLN A 171 -1.16 -19.40 17.59
C GLN A 171 -1.72 -19.76 18.97
N SER A 172 -1.41 -19.00 20.03
CA SER A 172 -2.03 -19.25 21.34
C SER A 172 -3.54 -19.06 21.31
N ILE A 173 -4.04 -18.04 20.60
CA ILE A 173 -5.49 -17.80 20.45
C ILE A 173 -6.13 -18.93 19.64
N LEU A 174 -5.48 -19.38 18.57
CA LEU A 174 -5.99 -20.49 17.75
C LEU A 174 -6.02 -21.82 18.51
N GLN A 175 -5.04 -22.06 19.39
CA GLN A 175 -4.99 -23.26 20.20
C GLN A 175 -6.14 -23.34 21.22
N ASP A 176 -6.59 -22.20 21.75
CA ASP A 176 -7.80 -22.17 22.57
C ASP A 176 -9.03 -22.63 21.76
N ILE A 177 -9.14 -22.24 20.49
CA ILE A 177 -10.24 -22.69 19.61
C ILE A 177 -10.15 -24.21 19.39
N GLU A 178 -8.96 -24.75 19.15
CA GLU A 178 -8.74 -26.20 19.00
C GLU A 178 -9.14 -26.99 20.26
N ASN A 179 -8.99 -26.37 21.44
CA ASN A 179 -9.41 -26.94 22.72
C ASN A 179 -10.93 -26.84 22.98
N GLY A 180 -11.71 -26.39 22.01
CA GLY A 180 -13.18 -26.35 22.07
C GLY A 180 -13.78 -25.04 22.58
N PHE A 181 -12.97 -23.98 22.72
CA PHE A 181 -13.48 -22.65 23.05
C PHE A 181 -14.13 -22.00 21.81
N ILE A 182 -15.19 -21.21 22.04
CA ILE A 182 -15.86 -20.46 20.98
C ILE A 182 -15.25 -19.06 20.89
N LEU A 183 -14.66 -18.72 19.74
CA LEU A 183 -14.22 -17.36 19.46
C LEU A 183 -15.40 -16.49 19.05
N THR A 184 -15.74 -15.51 19.89
CA THR A 184 -16.69 -14.44 19.56
C THR A 184 -15.93 -13.14 19.34
N CYS A 185 -15.93 -12.62 18.12
CA CYS A 185 -15.26 -11.35 17.81
C CYS A 185 -16.20 -10.18 18.06
N ILE A 186 -15.79 -9.25 18.93
CA ILE A 186 -16.52 -8.00 19.21
C ILE A 186 -15.55 -6.83 19.00
N HIS A 187 -15.83 -5.97 18.04
CA HIS A 187 -15.16 -4.68 17.92
C HIS A 187 -16.02 -3.64 18.65
N LEU A 188 -15.54 -3.20 19.82
CA LEU A 188 -16.21 -2.20 20.65
C LEU A 188 -16.02 -0.78 20.09
#